data_AF-A0AAV6N3G0-F1
#
_entry.id   AF-A0AAV6N3G0-F1
#
_cell.length_a   1.000
_cell.length_b   1.000
_cell.length_c   1.000
_cell.angle_alpha   90.00
_cell.angle_beta   90.00
_cell.angle_gamma   90.00
#
_symmetry.space_group_name_H-M   'P 1'
#
loop_
_entity.id
_entity.type
_entity.pdbx_description
1 polymer ?
#
loop_
_entity_poly.entity_id
_entity_poly.type
_entity_poly.pdbx_seq_one_letter_code
_entity_poly.pdbx_strand_id
1 'polypeptide(L)' 'MGMNAYRFSISWTRILPRGRFGKINRRGISFYNKVIDRLLLRGIEPFVTIHHHDLPDELDKRYGSWMSSQMQ' A
#
# COMPACT_ATOMS: atom_id res chain seq x y z
N MET A 1 -4.52 -26.25 3.32
CA MET A 1 -3.38 -25.46 3.83
C MET A 1 -3.88 -24.61 4.99
N GLY A 2 -3.46 -24.91 6.22
CA GLY A 2 -3.87 -24.15 7.42
C GLY A 2 -2.92 -22.98 7.67
N MET A 3 -3.04 -21.91 6.87
CA MET A 3 -2.32 -20.66 7.14
C MET A 3 -3.15 -19.80 8.08
N ASN A 4 -2.62 -19.52 9.27
CA ASN A 4 -3.27 -18.68 10.28
C ASN A 4 -3.16 -17.18 9.95
N ALA A 5 -2.23 -16.81 9.06
CA ALA A 5 -2.03 -15.45 8.61
C ALA A 5 -1.74 -15.39 7.10
N TYR A 6 -2.15 -14.30 6.45
CA TYR A 6 -1.87 -14.02 5.05
C TYR A 6 -1.13 -12.70 4.90
N ARG A 7 0.11 -12.78 4.41
CA ARG A 7 0.94 -11.60 4.17
C ARG A 7 0.68 -10.99 2.79
N PHE A 8 0.42 -9.69 2.74
CA PHE A 8 0.36 -8.93 1.49
C PHE A 8 0.88 -7.50 1.68
N SER A 9 1.22 -6.84 0.57
CA SER A 9 1.58 -5.42 0.58
C SER A 9 0.44 -4.53 0.10
N ILE A 10 0.30 -3.37 0.76
CA ILE A 10 -0.53 -2.29 0.25
C ILE A 10 0.33 -1.46 -0.69
N SER A 11 -0.16 -1.27 -1.91
CA SER A 11 0.61 -0.54 -2.90
C SER A 11 0.48 0.96 -2.68
N TRP A 12 1.60 1.65 -2.49
CA TRP A 12 1.61 3.08 -2.24
C TRP A 12 0.99 3.83 -3.42
N THR A 13 1.42 3.53 -4.64
CA THR A 13 0.89 4.14 -5.87
C THR A 13 -0.61 3.91 -6.07
N ARG A 14 -1.17 2.83 -5.51
CA ARG A 14 -2.61 2.56 -5.57
C ARG A 14 -3.42 3.44 -4.63
N ILE A 15 -2.88 3.80 -3.46
CA ILE A 15 -3.56 4.67 -2.47
C ILE A 15 -3.30 6.15 -2.74
N LEU A 16 -2.04 6.50 -3.00
CA LEU A 16 -1.56 7.85 -3.29
C LEU A 16 -0.76 7.83 -4.61
N PRO A 17 -1.41 7.91 -5.78
CA PRO A 17 -0.74 7.79 -7.08
C PRO A 17 0.36 8.82 -7.34
N ARG A 18 0.24 9.98 -6.69
CA ARG A 18 1.15 11.14 -6.79
C ARG A 18 1.84 11.44 -5.46
N GLY A 19 1.92 10.43 -4.58
CA GLY A 19 2.39 10.62 -3.20
C GLY A 19 1.57 11.70 -2.47
N ARG A 20 2.26 12.55 -1.70
CA ARG A 20 1.64 13.68 -0.98
C ARG A 20 1.12 14.82 -1.86
N PHE A 21 1.43 14.82 -3.15
CA PHE A 21 1.06 15.88 -4.10
C PHE A 21 -0.26 15.60 -4.84
N GLY A 22 -0.91 14.47 -4.56
CA GLY A 22 -2.16 14.07 -5.19
C GLY A 22 -3.31 13.86 -4.23
N LYS A 23 -4.44 13.46 -4.81
CA LYS A 23 -5.62 13.04 -4.08
C LYS A 23 -5.54 11.56 -3.73
N ILE A 24 -6.15 11.20 -2.61
CA ILE A 24 -6.34 9.80 -2.19
C ILE A 24 -7.24 9.08 -3.21
N ASN A 25 -6.81 7.90 -3.65
CA ASN A 25 -7.61 7.02 -4.48
C ASN A 25 -8.54 6.15 -3.62
N ARG A 26 -9.79 6.60 -3.41
CA ARG A 26 -10.78 5.84 -2.63
C ARG A 26 -11.12 4.46 -3.19
N ARG A 27 -10.98 4.24 -4.51
CA ARG A 27 -11.16 2.90 -5.11
C ARG A 27 -10.06 1.94 -4.66
N GLY A 28 -8.83 2.43 -4.53
CA GLY A 28 -7.70 1.67 -3.98
C GLY A 28 -7.96 1.24 -2.53
N ILE A 29 -8.47 2.16 -1.70
CA ILE A 29 -8.87 1.85 -0.32
C ILE A 29 -9.97 0.79 -0.28
N SER A 30 -11.03 0.98 -1.08
CA SER A 30 -12.14 0.01 -1.15
C SER A 30 -11.67 -1.38 -1.59
N PHE A 31 -10.69 -1.47 -2.47
CA PHE A 31 -10.08 -2.74 -2.87
C PHE A 31 -9.41 -3.45 -1.68
N TYR A 32 -8.56 -2.76 -0.92
CA TYR A 32 -7.88 -3.37 0.23
C TYR A 32 -8.84 -3.71 1.37
N ASN A 33 -9.86 -2.87 1.62
CA ASN A 33 -10.92 -3.20 2.57
C ASN A 33 -11.58 -4.53 2.19
N LYS A 34 -11.97 -4.72 0.92
CA LYS A 34 -12.57 -5.99 0.46
C LYS A 34 -11.63 -7.19 0.63
N VAL A 35 -10.32 -7.00 0.49
CA VAL A 35 -9.34 -8.07 0.73
C VAL A 35 -9.29 -8.43 2.21
N ILE A 36 -9.13 -7.41 3.08
CA ILE A 36 -9.06 -7.57 4.53
C ILE A 36 -10.35 -8.21 5.06
N ASP A 37 -11.51 -7.71 4.66
CA ASP A 37 -12.82 -8.24 5.06
C ASP A 37 -12.94 -9.73 4.70
N ARG A 38 -12.49 -10.13 3.50
CA ARG A 38 -12.54 -11.52 3.04
C ARG A 38 -11.58 -12.45 3.79
N LEU A 39 -10.45 -11.94 4.26
CA LEU A 39 -9.50 -12.70 5.09
C LEU A 39 -10.06 -12.91 6.49
N LEU A 40 -10.56 -11.82 7.11
CA LEU A 40 -11.17 -11.86 8.42
C LEU A 40 -12.40 -12.77 8.45
N LEU A 41 -13.26 -12.72 7.42
CA LEU A 41 -14.41 -13.64 7.26
C LEU A 41 -14.01 -15.12 7.19
N ARG A 42 -12.76 -15.44 6.83
CA ARG A 42 -12.22 -16.80 6.77
C ARG A 42 -11.39 -17.17 8.00
N GLY A 43 -11.31 -16.29 9.00
CA GLY A 43 -10.47 -16.48 10.19
C GLY A 43 -8.97 -16.40 9.90
N ILE A 44 -8.57 -15.74 8.81
CA ILE A 44 -7.17 -15.56 8.41
C ILE A 44 -6.70 -14.18 8.87
N GLU A 45 -5.62 -14.12 9.63
CA GLU A 45 -5.04 -12.87 10.10
C GLU A 45 -4.34 -12.10 8.95
N PRO A 46 -4.73 -10.86 8.64
CA PRO A 46 -4.05 -10.05 7.63
C PRO A 46 -2.69 -9.54 8.16
N PHE A 47 -1.59 -9.90 7.51
CA PHE A 47 -0.25 -9.38 7.82
C PHE A 47 0.19 -8.39 6.75
N VAL A 48 0.16 -7.08 7.05
CA VAL A 48 0.33 -6.03 6.04
C VAL A 48 1.74 -5.48 6.01
N THR A 49 2.34 -5.43 4.81
CA THR A 49 3.56 -4.68 4.53
C THR A 49 3.20 -3.33 3.89
N ILE A 50 3.63 -2.23 4.51
CA ILE A 50 3.29 -0.85 4.07
C ILE A 50 4.17 -0.31 2.94
N HIS A 51 5.32 -0.95 2.68
CA HIS A 51 6.20 -0.60 1.58
C HIS A 51 6.88 -1.85 1.03
N HIS A 52 6.75 -2.09 -0.28
CA HIS A 52 7.36 -3.24 -0.94
C HIS A 52 7.91 -2.87 -2.32
N HIS A 53 8.79 -1.86 -2.34
CA HIS A 53 9.50 -1.35 -3.52
C HIS A 53 8.60 -0.71 -4.60
N ASP A 54 7.50 -0.07 -4.19
CA ASP A 54 6.49 0.47 -5.12
C ASP A 54 6.17 1.95 -4.87
N LEU A 55 7.22 2.78 -4.91
CA LEU A 55 7.14 4.23 -4.72
C LEU A 55 6.39 4.94 -5.87
N PRO A 56 5.61 6.01 -5.58
CA PRO A 56 5.10 6.93 -6.61
C PRO A 56 6.21 7.58 -7.44
N ASP A 57 6.09 7.48 -8.77
CA ASP A 57 7.00 8.08 -9.76
C ASP A 57 7.25 9.58 -9.54
N GLU A 58 6.25 10.32 -9.06
CA GLU A 58 6.41 11.74 -8.76
C GLU A 58 7.38 12.01 -7.60
N LEU A 59 7.42 11.13 -6.59
CA LEU A 59 8.37 11.28 -5.49
C LEU A 59 9.79 10.98 -5.96
N ASP A 60 9.96 9.96 -6.81
CA ASP A 60 11.25 9.64 -7.40
C ASP A 60 11.79 10.80 -8.26
N LYS A 61 10.97 11.33 -9.18
CA LYS A 61 11.36 12.44 -10.05
C LYS A 61 11.71 13.73 -9.30
N ARG A 62 11.07 13.99 -8.16
CA ARG A 62 11.29 15.22 -7.38
C ARG A 62 12.50 15.12 -6.45
N TYR A 63 12.76 13.95 -5.90
CA TYR A 63 13.64 13.79 -4.75
C TYR A 63 14.73 12.74 -4.92
N GLY A 64 14.75 12.02 -6.05
CA GLY A 64 15.68 10.91 -6.26
C GLY A 64 15.39 9.74 -5.32
N SER A 65 14.11 9.50 -5.02
CA SER A 65 13.68 8.48 -4.07
C SER A 65 14.37 8.68 -2.70
N TRP A 66 14.74 7.61 -2.02
CA TRP A 66 15.33 7.59 -0.68
C TRP A 66 16.66 8.34 -0.50
N MET A 67 17.20 8.96 -1.55
CA MET A 67 18.42 9.79 -1.47
C MET A 67 18.17 11.16 -0.84
N SER A 68 16.91 11.56 -0.67
CA SER A 68 16.53 12.84 -0.06
C SER A 68 15.68 12.65 1.18
N SER A 69 15.99 13.41 2.24
CA SER A 69 15.17 13.48 3.45
C SER A 69 13.80 14.11 3.22
N GLN A 70 13.62 14.83 2.11
CA GLN A 70 12.35 15.43 1.72
C GLN A 70 11.33 14.40 1.20
N MET A 71 11.71 13.12 1.09
CA MET A 71 10.81 12.02 0.76
C MET A 71 9.73 11.75 1.82
N GLN A 72 10.03 12.06 3.08
CA GLN A 72 9.11 11.98 4.22
C GLN A 72 8.25 13.24 4.26
#